data_AF-A0AA37XFG6-F1
#
_entry.id   AF-A0AA37XFG6-F1
#
_cell.length_a   1.000
_cell.length_b   1.000
_cell.length_c   1.000
_cell.angle_alpha   90.00
_cell.angle_beta   90.00
_cell.angle_gamma   90.00
#
_symmetry.space_group_name_H-M   'P 1'
#
loop_
_entity.id
_entity.type
_entity.pdbx_description
1 polymer ?
#
loop_
_entity_poly.entity_id
_entity_poly.type
_entity_poly.pdbx_seq_one_letter_code
_entity_poly.pdbx_strand_id
1 'polypeptide(L)'
;MFAEFFTYLADGANWAGSTGIPARLGEHLYYSVLALAVGALIAVPLGLVIGHTGRGEGIIVGLANTMRALPSLGLMTLLVLLMSSTLIPPITALVALAVPPLLAGVYAGIANVDRSAVDAANAMGMTQWQVLWRVEVPNALPLVVGGLRGATLQVVATATIAAFVNLGGLGRYIFDGLALYDYTRVLVGAVLVTALALVLDGLLALVVRLVQPGSGRLAVRDAALLAAIDSRVAGPAAVTASVSADGAGPRDGADGDGADADPAGASAPRRS
;
A
#
# COMPACT_ATOMS: atom_id res chain seq x y z
N MET A 1 2.95 16.34 -30.46
CA MET A 1 2.56 15.51 -29.29
C MET A 1 1.91 16.29 -28.14
N PHE A 2 2.61 17.06 -27.27
CA PHE A 2 1.93 17.72 -26.12
C PHE A 2 0.91 18.79 -26.52
N ALA A 3 1.19 19.59 -27.55
CA ALA A 3 0.20 20.55 -28.08
C ALA A 3 -1.03 19.83 -28.67
N GLU A 4 -0.80 18.76 -29.45
CA GLU A 4 -1.87 17.93 -30.03
C GLU A 4 -2.71 17.22 -28.95
N PHE A 5 -2.12 16.86 -27.81
CA PHE A 5 -2.85 16.32 -26.67
C PHE A 5 -3.90 17.32 -26.15
N PHE A 6 -3.54 18.59 -25.98
CA PHE A 6 -4.50 19.62 -25.57
C PHE A 6 -5.53 19.89 -26.66
N THR A 7 -5.13 19.86 -27.94
CA THR A 7 -6.06 19.97 -29.07
C THR A 7 -7.06 18.81 -29.08
N TYR A 8 -6.60 17.58 -28.83
CA TYR A 8 -7.45 16.39 -28.75
C TYR A 8 -8.49 16.52 -27.64
N LEU A 9 -8.08 17.01 -26.46
CA LEU A 9 -9.00 17.24 -25.35
C LEU A 9 -9.95 18.42 -25.58
N ALA A 10 -9.52 19.44 -26.33
CA ALA A 10 -10.35 20.61 -26.66
C ALA A 10 -11.37 20.32 -27.78
N ASP A 11 -11.14 19.27 -28.58
CA ASP A 11 -12.05 18.87 -29.64
C ASP A 11 -13.31 18.20 -29.07
N GLY A 12 -14.45 18.87 -29.21
CA GLY A 12 -15.76 18.39 -28.75
C GLY A 12 -16.19 17.06 -29.37
N ALA A 13 -15.64 16.68 -30.53
CA ALA A 13 -15.91 15.38 -31.14
C ALA A 13 -15.44 14.21 -30.26
N ASN A 14 -14.35 14.39 -29.50
CA ASN A 14 -13.80 13.36 -28.62
C ASN A 14 -14.60 13.17 -27.32
N TRP A 15 -15.55 14.07 -27.04
CA TRP A 15 -16.41 14.02 -25.85
C TRP A 15 -17.79 13.43 -26.14
N ALA A 16 -18.17 13.30 -27.41
CA ALA A 16 -19.48 12.83 -27.83
C ALA A 16 -19.43 11.40 -28.39
N GLY A 17 -20.58 10.73 -28.36
CA GLY A 17 -20.77 9.40 -28.95
C GLY A 17 -20.29 8.23 -28.10
N SER A 18 -20.49 7.02 -28.62
CA SER A 18 -20.19 5.74 -27.95
C SER A 18 -18.69 5.47 -27.77
N THR A 19 -17.84 6.20 -28.48
CA THR A 19 -16.37 6.11 -28.38
C THR A 19 -15.74 7.31 -27.70
N GLY A 20 -16.55 8.27 -27.23
CA GLY A 20 -16.08 9.46 -26.54
C GLY A 20 -15.50 9.16 -25.16
N ILE A 21 -14.73 10.11 -24.63
CA ILE A 21 -14.04 9.99 -23.34
C ILE A 21 -15.01 9.59 -22.20
N PRO A 22 -16.20 10.21 -22.04
CA PRO A 22 -17.12 9.85 -20.96
C PRO A 22 -17.65 8.42 -21.07
N ALA A 23 -17.93 7.94 -22.29
CA ALA A 23 -18.41 6.58 -22.51
C ALA A 23 -17.34 5.55 -22.14
N ARG A 24 -16.09 5.77 -22.59
CA ARG A 24 -14.94 4.91 -22.26
C ARG A 24 -14.58 4.96 -20.79
N LEU A 25 -14.70 6.12 -20.16
CA LEU A 25 -14.54 6.27 -18.72
C LEU A 25 -15.61 5.46 -17.96
N GLY A 26 -16.86 5.55 -18.38
CA GLY A 26 -17.98 4.81 -17.82
C GLY A 26 -17.80 3.29 -17.92
N GLU A 27 -17.39 2.79 -19.09
CA GLU A 27 -17.04 1.37 -19.28
C GLU A 27 -15.91 0.95 -18.32
N HIS A 28 -14.82 1.73 -18.27
CA HIS A 28 -13.66 1.41 -17.44
C HIS A 28 -14.03 1.35 -15.95
N LEU A 29 -14.83 2.32 -15.49
CA LEU A 29 -15.36 2.35 -14.14
C LEU A 29 -16.30 1.17 -13.88
N TYR A 30 -17.24 0.90 -14.78
CA TYR A 30 -18.22 -0.17 -14.62
C TYR A 30 -17.54 -1.53 -14.42
N TYR A 31 -16.61 -1.91 -15.31
CA TYR A 31 -15.92 -3.20 -15.20
C TYR A 31 -15.00 -3.26 -13.98
N SER A 32 -14.35 -2.15 -13.61
CA SER A 32 -13.49 -2.08 -12.42
C SER A 32 -14.30 -2.27 -11.14
N VAL A 33 -15.41 -1.53 -11.00
CA VAL A 33 -16.30 -1.63 -9.83
C VAL A 33 -16.95 -3.01 -9.77
N LEU A 34 -17.40 -3.56 -10.89
CA LEU A 34 -17.96 -4.91 -10.94
C LEU A 34 -16.95 -5.97 -10.46
N ALA A 35 -15.71 -5.91 -10.97
CA ALA A 35 -14.66 -6.84 -10.57
C ALA A 35 -14.31 -6.69 -9.08
N LEU A 36 -14.22 -5.46 -8.57
CA LEU A 36 -13.97 -5.19 -7.16
C LEU A 36 -15.13 -5.67 -6.28
N ALA A 37 -16.38 -5.48 -6.69
CA ALA A 37 -17.55 -5.90 -5.94
C ALA A 37 -17.63 -7.42 -5.82
N VAL A 38 -17.45 -8.14 -6.95
CA VAL A 38 -17.41 -9.61 -6.96
C VAL A 38 -16.20 -10.13 -6.19
N GLY A 39 -15.03 -9.51 -6.38
CA GLY A 39 -13.82 -9.84 -5.62
C GLY A 39 -14.00 -9.64 -4.12
N ALA A 40 -14.64 -8.55 -3.69
CA ALA A 40 -14.94 -8.26 -2.29
C ALA A 40 -15.96 -9.26 -1.71
N LEU A 41 -16.95 -9.67 -2.48
CA LEU A 41 -17.92 -10.69 -2.07
C LEU A 41 -17.25 -12.03 -1.75
N ILE A 42 -16.10 -12.33 -2.35
CA ILE A 42 -15.30 -13.53 -2.07
C ILE A 42 -14.28 -13.25 -0.95
N ALA A 43 -13.52 -12.17 -1.07
CA ALA A 43 -12.39 -11.86 -0.23
C ALA A 43 -12.78 -11.40 1.17
N VAL A 44 -13.87 -10.66 1.32
CA VAL A 44 -14.35 -10.19 2.64
C VAL A 44 -14.78 -11.35 3.54
N PRO A 45 -15.71 -12.24 3.15
CA PRO A 45 -16.10 -13.33 4.04
C PRO A 45 -14.92 -14.26 4.34
N LEU A 46 -14.10 -14.58 3.34
CA LEU A 46 -12.94 -15.44 3.53
C LEU A 46 -11.90 -14.78 4.45
N GLY A 47 -11.65 -13.48 4.29
CA GLY A 47 -10.72 -12.71 5.11
C GLY A 47 -11.20 -12.55 6.55
N LEU A 48 -12.50 -12.33 6.77
CA LEU A 48 -13.10 -12.27 8.10
C LEU A 48 -12.95 -13.61 8.84
N VAL A 49 -13.27 -14.72 8.17
CA VAL A 49 -13.14 -16.06 8.77
C VAL A 49 -11.68 -16.39 9.07
N ILE A 50 -10.76 -16.19 8.12
CA ILE A 50 -9.34 -16.50 8.32
C ILE A 50 -8.72 -15.58 9.39
N GLY A 51 -9.06 -14.28 9.35
CA GLY A 51 -8.60 -13.29 10.31
C GLY A 51 -9.05 -13.59 11.73
N HIS A 52 -10.34 -13.90 11.92
CA HIS A 52 -10.90 -14.20 13.24
C HIS A 52 -10.39 -15.53 13.80
N THR A 53 -10.23 -16.55 12.95
CA THR A 53 -9.80 -17.88 13.41
C THR A 53 -8.28 -18.01 13.57
N GLY A 54 -7.51 -17.08 12.98
CA GLY A 54 -6.04 -17.16 12.91
C GLY A 54 -5.51 -18.37 12.10
N ARG A 55 -6.38 -19.07 11.37
CA ARG A 55 -6.08 -20.30 10.62
C ARG A 55 -6.25 -20.04 9.14
N GLY A 56 -5.16 -20.15 8.37
CA GLY A 56 -5.20 -19.98 6.90
C GLY A 56 -4.22 -18.95 6.33
N GLU A 57 -3.27 -18.43 7.11
CA GLU A 57 -2.26 -17.48 6.64
C GLU A 57 -1.47 -18.01 5.43
N GLY A 58 -1.10 -19.30 5.44
CA GLY A 58 -0.45 -19.97 4.30
C GLY A 58 -1.30 -20.01 3.03
N ILE A 59 -2.63 -20.04 3.14
CA ILE A 59 -3.55 -20.01 1.99
C ILE A 59 -3.54 -18.62 1.36
N ILE A 60 -3.52 -17.56 2.18
CA ILE A 60 -3.48 -16.17 1.70
C ILE A 60 -2.18 -15.92 0.94
N VAL A 61 -1.03 -16.29 1.55
CA VAL A 61 0.29 -16.10 0.93
C VAL A 61 0.43 -16.96 -0.33
N GLY A 62 -0.02 -18.21 -0.29
CA GLY A 62 0.00 -19.11 -1.44
C GLY A 62 -0.85 -18.61 -2.61
N LEU A 63 -2.07 -18.14 -2.33
CA LEU A 63 -2.95 -17.57 -3.36
C LEU A 63 -2.37 -16.30 -3.96
N ALA A 64 -1.86 -15.39 -3.12
CA ALA A 64 -1.25 -14.15 -3.58
C ALA A 64 -0.02 -14.41 -4.48
N ASN A 65 0.85 -15.34 -4.10
CA ASN A 65 2.03 -15.68 -4.89
C ASN A 65 1.68 -16.41 -6.19
N THR A 66 0.71 -17.32 -6.16
CA THR A 66 0.25 -18.03 -7.37
C THR A 66 -0.37 -17.07 -8.38
N MET A 67 -1.21 -16.13 -7.92
CA MET A 67 -1.84 -15.14 -8.78
C MET A 67 -0.83 -14.13 -9.36
N ARG A 68 0.25 -13.81 -8.62
CA ARG A 68 1.35 -12.97 -9.15
C ARG A 68 2.24 -13.68 -10.16
N ALA A 69 2.37 -15.01 -10.05
CA ALA A 69 3.11 -15.81 -11.01
C ALA A 69 2.38 -15.94 -12.36
N LEU A 70 1.05 -15.78 -12.37
CA LEU A 70 0.24 -15.79 -13.60
C LEU A 70 0.37 -14.43 -14.34
N PRO A 71 0.84 -14.41 -15.60
CA PRO A 71 0.83 -13.20 -16.41
C PRO A 71 -0.62 -12.75 -16.63
N SER A 72 -0.95 -11.49 -16.34
CA SER A 72 -2.32 -10.96 -16.48
C SER A 72 -2.84 -11.07 -17.93
N LEU A 73 -2.00 -10.72 -18.90
CA LEU A 73 -2.28 -10.91 -20.33
C LEU A 73 -2.51 -12.38 -20.68
N GLY A 74 -1.64 -13.27 -20.18
CA GLY A 74 -1.74 -14.71 -20.45
C GLY A 74 -2.99 -15.36 -19.85
N LEU A 75 -3.38 -14.93 -18.65
CA LEU A 75 -4.63 -15.37 -18.02
C LEU A 75 -5.85 -14.90 -18.82
N MET A 76 -5.86 -13.63 -19.26
CA MET A 76 -6.95 -13.11 -20.09
C MET A 76 -7.06 -13.86 -21.41
N THR A 77 -5.95 -14.06 -22.13
CA THR A 77 -5.98 -14.78 -23.41
C THR A 77 -6.43 -16.23 -23.22
N LEU A 78 -5.92 -16.93 -22.19
CA LEU A 78 -6.35 -18.29 -21.88
C LEU A 78 -7.85 -18.38 -21.61
N LEU A 79 -8.40 -17.49 -20.78
CA LEU A 79 -9.82 -17.51 -20.46
C LEU A 79 -10.69 -17.15 -21.67
N VAL A 80 -10.24 -16.24 -22.55
CA VAL A 80 -10.95 -15.93 -23.81
C VAL A 80 -10.93 -17.11 -24.77
N LEU A 81 -9.84 -17.89 -24.82
CA LEU A 81 -9.77 -19.10 -25.65
C LEU A 81 -10.67 -20.21 -25.11
N LEU A 82 -10.76 -20.34 -23.78
CA LEU A 82 -11.56 -21.37 -23.13
C LEU A 82 -13.05 -21.03 -23.09
N MET A 83 -13.39 -19.75 -23.06
CA MET A 83 -14.76 -19.26 -22.91
C MET A 83 -15.13 -18.39 -24.10
N SER A 84 -16.18 -18.77 -24.83
CA SER A 84 -16.66 -18.06 -26.02
C SER A 84 -17.43 -16.74 -25.73
N SER A 85 -17.00 -15.97 -24.71
CA SER A 85 -17.63 -14.71 -24.29
C SER A 85 -16.63 -13.57 -24.29
N THR A 86 -17.06 -12.37 -24.67
CA THR A 86 -16.21 -11.17 -24.67
C THR A 86 -16.09 -10.50 -23.30
N LEU A 87 -17.08 -10.70 -22.42
CA LEU A 87 -17.16 -9.98 -21.14
C LEU A 87 -16.75 -10.84 -19.94
N ILE A 88 -17.13 -12.12 -19.94
CA ILE A 88 -16.88 -13.01 -18.80
C ILE A 88 -15.37 -13.24 -18.56
N PRO A 89 -14.53 -13.50 -19.57
CA PRO A 89 -13.12 -13.79 -19.35
C PRO A 89 -12.34 -12.62 -18.72
N PRO A 90 -12.46 -11.38 -19.24
CA PRO A 90 -11.74 -10.25 -18.66
C PRO A 90 -12.20 -9.95 -17.24
N ILE A 91 -13.51 -10.01 -16.97
CA ILE A 91 -14.04 -9.78 -15.62
C ILE A 91 -13.54 -10.86 -14.66
N THR A 92 -13.54 -12.12 -15.07
CA THR A 92 -13.05 -13.23 -14.24
C THR A 92 -11.57 -13.06 -13.90
N ALA A 93 -10.74 -12.67 -14.86
CA ALA A 93 -9.34 -12.33 -14.62
C ALA A 93 -9.18 -11.15 -13.66
N LEU A 94 -9.95 -10.07 -13.85
CA LEU A 94 -9.91 -8.91 -12.96
C LEU A 94 -10.35 -9.27 -11.53
N VAL A 95 -11.38 -10.10 -11.36
CA VAL A 95 -11.82 -10.62 -10.06
C VAL A 95 -10.71 -11.44 -9.40
N ALA A 96 -10.13 -12.40 -10.14
CA ALA A 96 -9.04 -13.24 -9.63
C ALA A 96 -7.84 -12.41 -9.16
N LEU A 97 -7.55 -11.30 -9.85
CA LEU A 97 -6.47 -10.38 -9.49
C LEU A 97 -6.86 -9.41 -8.36
N ALA A 98 -8.14 -9.09 -8.19
CA ALA A 98 -8.64 -8.24 -7.10
C ALA A 98 -8.68 -8.95 -5.75
N VAL A 99 -8.94 -10.27 -5.75
CA VAL A 99 -9.09 -11.06 -4.52
C VAL A 99 -7.86 -10.99 -3.60
N PRO A 100 -6.60 -11.18 -4.08
CA PRO A 100 -5.44 -11.16 -3.20
C PRO A 100 -5.25 -9.88 -2.37
N PRO A 101 -5.25 -8.65 -2.94
CA PRO A 101 -5.11 -7.43 -2.15
C PRO A 101 -6.31 -7.18 -1.22
N LEU A 102 -7.53 -7.54 -1.64
CA LEU A 102 -8.73 -7.44 -0.79
C LEU A 102 -8.64 -8.38 0.41
N LEU A 103 -8.31 -9.65 0.15
CA LEU A 103 -8.21 -10.69 1.16
C LEU A 103 -7.10 -10.36 2.16
N ALA A 104 -5.94 -9.93 1.66
CA ALA A 104 -4.82 -9.50 2.49
C ALA A 104 -5.20 -8.31 3.39
N GLY A 105 -5.91 -7.31 2.87
CA GLY A 105 -6.35 -6.16 3.66
C GLY A 105 -7.38 -6.53 4.73
N VAL A 106 -8.33 -7.39 4.42
CA VAL A 106 -9.34 -7.84 5.39
C VAL A 106 -8.71 -8.70 6.48
N TYR A 107 -7.89 -9.67 6.10
CA TYR A 107 -7.15 -10.51 7.04
C TYR A 107 -6.24 -9.67 7.95
N ALA A 108 -5.41 -8.82 7.36
CA ALA A 108 -4.52 -7.96 8.13
C ALA A 108 -5.31 -7.02 9.03
N GLY A 109 -6.46 -6.51 8.58
CA GLY A 109 -7.33 -5.69 9.40
C GLY A 109 -7.78 -6.39 10.68
N ILE A 110 -8.33 -7.59 10.55
CA ILE A 110 -8.83 -8.36 11.71
C ILE A 110 -7.68 -8.85 12.59
N ALA A 111 -6.59 -9.35 11.98
CA ALA A 111 -5.45 -9.88 12.72
C ALA A 111 -4.67 -8.82 13.53
N ASN A 112 -4.75 -7.53 13.14
CA ASN A 112 -4.11 -6.42 13.85
C ASN A 112 -5.02 -5.73 14.87
N VAL A 113 -6.25 -6.21 15.10
CA VAL A 113 -7.11 -5.67 16.16
C VAL A 113 -6.45 -5.88 17.52
N ASP A 114 -6.52 -4.85 18.38
CA ASP A 114 -5.95 -4.90 19.72
C ASP A 114 -6.56 -6.06 20.54
N ARG A 115 -5.71 -6.98 20.98
CA ARG A 115 -6.12 -8.13 21.78
C ARG A 115 -6.78 -7.71 23.09
N SER A 116 -6.39 -6.59 23.68
CA SER A 116 -7.01 -6.08 24.90
C SER A 116 -8.48 -5.66 24.68
N ALA A 117 -8.81 -5.12 23.51
CA ALA A 117 -10.19 -4.78 23.15
C ALA A 117 -11.04 -6.05 22.97
N VAL A 118 -10.46 -7.10 22.39
CA VAL A 118 -11.10 -8.42 22.23
C VAL A 118 -11.30 -9.10 23.58
N ASP A 119 -10.29 -9.11 24.45
CA ASP A 119 -10.36 -9.71 25.78
C ASP A 119 -11.38 -9.00 26.67
N ALA A 120 -11.45 -7.66 26.61
CA ALA A 120 -12.47 -6.88 27.30
C ALA A 120 -13.88 -7.22 26.81
N ALA A 121 -14.07 -7.38 25.50
CA ALA A 121 -15.36 -7.77 24.93
C ALA A 121 -15.78 -9.19 25.38
N ASN A 122 -14.84 -10.13 25.42
CA ASN A 122 -15.06 -11.47 25.95
C ASN A 122 -15.41 -11.44 27.45
N ALA A 123 -14.73 -10.61 28.26
CA ALA A 123 -15.00 -10.44 29.68
C ALA A 123 -16.40 -9.84 29.96
N MET A 124 -16.92 -9.05 29.02
CA MET A 124 -18.28 -8.50 29.05
C MET A 124 -19.35 -9.52 28.61
N GLY A 125 -18.97 -10.78 28.35
CA GLY A 125 -19.88 -11.85 27.96
C GLY A 125 -20.34 -11.81 26.51
N MET A 126 -19.63 -11.09 25.63
CA MET A 126 -19.97 -11.06 24.20
C MET A 126 -19.73 -12.41 23.54
N THR A 127 -20.62 -12.81 22.64
CA THR A 127 -20.41 -13.99 21.80
C THR A 127 -19.35 -13.68 20.72
N GLN A 128 -18.70 -14.71 20.17
CA GLN A 128 -17.69 -14.53 19.11
C GLN A 128 -18.23 -13.75 17.91
N TRP A 129 -19.51 -13.92 17.56
CA TRP A 129 -20.15 -13.16 16.50
C TRP A 129 -20.34 -11.68 16.86
N GLN A 130 -20.63 -11.38 18.13
CA GLN A 130 -20.71 -10.00 18.61
C GLN A 130 -19.33 -9.35 18.64
N VAL A 131 -18.30 -10.08 19.07
CA VAL A 131 -16.90 -9.62 19.04
C VAL A 131 -16.48 -9.27 17.60
N LEU A 132 -16.71 -10.18 16.65
CA LEU A 132 -16.38 -9.95 15.24
C LEU A 132 -17.02 -8.67 14.69
N TRP A 133 -18.35 -8.53 14.79
CA TRP A 133 -19.05 -7.41 14.14
C TRP A 133 -19.01 -6.10 14.92
N ARG A 134 -18.88 -6.13 16.25
CA ARG A 134 -18.91 -4.91 17.09
C ARG A 134 -17.53 -4.42 17.50
N VAL A 135 -16.52 -5.28 17.48
CA VAL A 135 -15.17 -4.94 17.93
C VAL A 135 -14.17 -5.11 16.80
N GLU A 136 -14.07 -6.29 16.20
CA GLU A 136 -13.02 -6.54 15.21
C GLU A 136 -13.24 -5.76 13.91
N VAL A 137 -14.42 -5.88 13.30
CA VAL A 137 -14.74 -5.23 12.01
C VAL A 137 -14.60 -3.70 12.05
N PRO A 138 -15.14 -2.98 13.06
CA PRO A 138 -14.97 -1.53 13.14
C PRO A 138 -13.50 -1.10 13.33
N ASN A 139 -12.73 -1.82 14.14
CA ASN A 139 -11.32 -1.51 14.39
C ASN A 139 -10.42 -1.91 13.21
N ALA A 140 -10.80 -2.93 12.44
CA ALA A 140 -10.11 -3.40 11.24
C ALA A 140 -10.37 -2.53 10.01
N LEU A 141 -11.44 -1.72 10.00
CA LEU A 141 -11.91 -1.00 8.82
C LEU A 141 -10.84 -0.12 8.13
N PRO A 142 -9.98 0.63 8.86
CA PRO A 142 -8.80 1.28 8.30
C PRO A 142 -7.95 0.45 7.34
N LEU A 143 -7.62 -0.77 7.76
CA LEU A 143 -6.75 -1.70 7.05
C LEU A 143 -7.50 -2.41 5.92
N VAL A 144 -8.78 -2.75 6.15
CA VAL A 144 -9.68 -3.27 5.11
C VAL A 144 -9.75 -2.31 3.92
N VAL A 145 -9.95 -1.02 4.19
CA VAL A 145 -9.99 0.01 3.14
C VAL A 145 -8.59 0.19 2.50
N GLY A 146 -7.50 0.00 3.25
CA GLY A 146 -6.15 -0.08 2.69
C GLY A 146 -6.01 -1.19 1.64
N GLY A 147 -6.54 -2.38 1.91
CA GLY A 147 -6.61 -3.47 0.93
C GLY A 147 -7.46 -3.13 -0.29
N LEU A 148 -8.63 -2.50 -0.08
CA LEU A 148 -9.50 -2.02 -1.15
C LEU A 148 -8.80 -0.99 -2.05
N ARG A 149 -7.99 -0.09 -1.48
CA ARG A 149 -7.19 0.87 -2.26
C ARG A 149 -6.17 0.17 -3.14
N GLY A 150 -5.41 -0.77 -2.57
CA GLY A 150 -4.47 -1.59 -3.33
C GLY A 150 -5.15 -2.37 -4.46
N ALA A 151 -6.29 -2.99 -4.17
CA ALA A 151 -7.09 -3.70 -5.15
C ALA A 151 -7.61 -2.78 -6.25
N THR A 152 -8.10 -1.59 -5.90
CA THR A 152 -8.63 -0.61 -6.84
C THR A 152 -7.55 -0.14 -7.80
N LEU A 153 -6.38 0.25 -7.30
CA LEU A 153 -5.25 0.65 -8.13
C LEU A 153 -4.82 -0.47 -9.09
N GLN A 154 -4.73 -1.70 -8.58
CA GLN A 154 -4.35 -2.86 -9.38
C GLN A 154 -5.39 -3.18 -10.46
N VAL A 155 -6.68 -3.19 -10.13
CA VAL A 155 -7.76 -3.48 -11.07
C VAL A 155 -7.86 -2.40 -12.14
N VAL A 156 -7.84 -1.12 -11.76
CA VAL A 156 -7.94 0.00 -12.71
C VAL A 156 -6.78 0.00 -13.69
N ALA A 157 -5.55 -0.27 -13.20
CA ALA A 157 -4.37 -0.40 -14.04
C ALA A 157 -4.48 -1.62 -14.97
N THR A 158 -4.87 -2.79 -14.44
CA THR A 158 -4.95 -4.03 -15.23
C THR A 158 -6.11 -4.01 -16.23
N ALA A 159 -7.21 -3.33 -15.93
CA ALA A 159 -8.35 -3.18 -16.82
C ALA A 159 -7.99 -2.48 -18.14
N THR A 160 -6.89 -1.71 -18.18
CA THR A 160 -6.37 -1.16 -19.45
C THR A 160 -6.01 -2.25 -20.44
N ILE A 161 -5.37 -3.32 -19.95
CA ILE A 161 -4.97 -4.49 -20.74
C ILE A 161 -6.21 -5.21 -21.28
N ALA A 162 -7.33 -5.19 -20.56
CA ALA A 162 -8.57 -5.81 -21.00
C ALA A 162 -9.12 -5.24 -22.32
N ALA A 163 -8.74 -4.01 -22.67
CA ALA A 163 -9.09 -3.42 -23.96
C ALA A 163 -8.50 -4.22 -25.14
N PHE A 164 -7.37 -4.90 -24.95
CA PHE A 164 -6.76 -5.79 -25.95
C PHE A 164 -7.69 -6.92 -26.38
N VAL A 165 -8.46 -7.47 -25.45
CA VAL A 165 -9.45 -8.54 -25.70
C VAL A 165 -10.86 -7.99 -25.97
N ASN A 166 -10.93 -6.75 -26.48
CA ASN A 166 -12.17 -6.07 -26.87
C ASN A 166 -13.17 -5.74 -25.73
N LEU A 167 -12.74 -5.70 -24.47
CA LEU A 167 -13.63 -5.31 -23.37
C LEU A 167 -14.11 -3.84 -23.47
N GLY A 168 -13.30 -2.96 -24.05
CA GLY A 168 -13.55 -1.52 -24.13
C GLY A 168 -12.77 -0.72 -23.09
N GLY A 169 -13.34 0.39 -22.61
CA GLY A 169 -12.74 1.23 -21.59
C GLY A 169 -11.66 2.19 -22.10
N LEU A 170 -11.01 2.89 -21.16
CA LEU A 170 -9.96 3.87 -21.46
C LEU A 170 -8.73 3.23 -22.13
N GLY A 171 -8.52 1.93 -21.91
CA GLY A 171 -7.45 1.16 -22.58
C GLY A 171 -7.54 1.19 -24.11
N ARG A 172 -8.73 1.43 -24.70
CA ARG A 172 -8.89 1.57 -26.16
C ARG A 172 -8.05 2.70 -26.74
N TYR A 173 -7.88 3.83 -26.03
CA TYR A 173 -7.03 4.92 -26.51
C TYR A 173 -5.56 4.50 -26.61
N ILE A 174 -5.11 3.63 -25.69
CA ILE A 174 -3.75 3.11 -25.68
C ILE A 174 -3.56 2.10 -26.83
N PHE A 175 -4.41 1.07 -26.90
CA PHE A 175 -4.24 0.01 -27.90
C PHE A 175 -4.52 0.49 -29.33
N ASP A 176 -5.57 1.29 -29.55
CA ASP A 176 -5.86 1.84 -30.87
C ASP A 176 -4.77 2.83 -31.30
N GLY A 177 -4.25 3.65 -30.37
CA GLY A 177 -3.14 4.56 -30.63
C GLY A 177 -1.85 3.83 -30.99
N LEU A 178 -1.52 2.75 -30.27
CA LEU A 178 -0.37 1.89 -30.59
C LEU A 178 -0.52 1.23 -31.96
N ALA A 179 -1.72 0.75 -32.31
CA ALA A 179 -1.98 0.11 -33.60
C ALA A 179 -1.86 1.09 -34.79
N LEU A 180 -2.17 2.37 -34.56
CA LEU A 180 -2.10 3.44 -35.57
C LEU A 180 -0.80 4.24 -35.53
N TYR A 181 0.14 3.90 -34.64
CA TYR A 181 1.34 4.70 -34.33
C TYR A 181 1.02 6.16 -33.94
N ASP A 182 -0.18 6.40 -33.41
CA ASP A 182 -0.62 7.69 -32.89
C ASP A 182 -0.28 7.77 -31.39
N TYR A 183 0.93 8.22 -31.11
CA TYR A 183 1.41 8.40 -29.74
C TYR A 183 0.64 9.47 -28.96
N THR A 184 0.02 10.45 -29.64
CA THR A 184 -0.82 11.45 -28.97
C THR A 184 -2.04 10.76 -28.36
N ARG A 185 -2.70 9.84 -29.07
CA ARG A 185 -3.82 9.05 -28.52
C ARG A 185 -3.40 8.13 -27.38
N VAL A 186 -2.20 7.54 -27.46
CA VAL A 186 -1.62 6.74 -26.36
C VAL A 186 -1.43 7.59 -25.10
N LEU A 187 -0.90 8.81 -25.25
CA LEU A 187 -0.71 9.75 -24.15
C LEU A 187 -2.04 10.14 -23.51
N VAL A 188 -3.07 10.41 -24.32
CA VAL A 188 -4.44 10.69 -23.82
C VAL A 188 -4.94 9.52 -22.97
N GLY A 189 -4.85 8.29 -23.48
CA GLY A 189 -5.27 7.09 -22.75
C GLY A 189 -4.53 6.93 -21.42
N ALA A 190 -3.20 7.06 -21.44
CA ALA A 190 -2.38 6.94 -20.23
C ALA A 190 -2.75 7.99 -19.17
N VAL A 191 -2.86 9.26 -19.56
CA VAL A 191 -3.22 10.35 -18.64
C VAL A 191 -4.61 10.15 -18.06
N LEU A 192 -5.61 9.77 -18.87
CA LEU A 192 -6.98 9.52 -18.39
C LEU A 192 -7.04 8.36 -17.39
N VAL A 193 -6.33 7.26 -17.66
CA VAL A 193 -6.26 6.12 -16.74
C VAL A 193 -5.59 6.51 -15.43
N THR A 194 -4.45 7.21 -15.50
CA THR A 194 -3.73 7.68 -14.30
C THR A 194 -4.60 8.64 -13.49
N ALA A 195 -5.27 9.59 -14.14
CA ALA A 195 -6.19 10.51 -13.48
C ALA A 195 -7.33 9.75 -12.78
N LEU A 196 -7.94 8.77 -13.46
CA LEU A 196 -8.98 7.92 -12.88
C LEU A 196 -8.47 7.17 -11.64
N ALA A 197 -7.31 6.53 -11.75
CA ALA A 197 -6.71 5.77 -10.65
C ALA A 197 -6.43 6.67 -9.42
N LEU A 198 -5.88 7.87 -9.65
CA LEU A 198 -5.59 8.83 -8.59
C LEU A 198 -6.87 9.39 -7.94
N VAL A 199 -7.91 9.66 -8.74
CA VAL A 199 -9.21 10.11 -8.22
C VAL A 199 -9.82 9.02 -7.34
N LEU A 200 -9.86 7.77 -7.80
CA LEU A 200 -10.42 6.66 -7.03
C LEU A 200 -9.62 6.39 -5.75
N ASP A 201 -8.28 6.37 -5.83
CA ASP A 201 -7.44 6.20 -4.65
C ASP A 201 -7.58 7.36 -3.65
N GLY A 202 -7.66 8.59 -4.15
CA GLY A 202 -7.89 9.79 -3.33
C GLY A 202 -9.24 9.78 -2.64
N LEU A 203 -10.31 9.35 -3.32
CA LEU A 203 -11.64 9.18 -2.73
C LEU A 203 -11.63 8.14 -1.61
N LEU A 204 -11.01 6.98 -1.84
CA LEU A 204 -10.88 5.96 -0.80
C LEU A 204 -10.01 6.42 0.37
N ALA A 205 -8.92 7.15 0.10
CA ALA A 205 -8.09 7.75 1.13
C ALA A 205 -8.85 8.77 1.98
N LEU A 206 -9.75 9.54 1.38
CA LEU A 206 -10.64 10.45 2.09
C LEU A 206 -11.59 9.70 3.01
N VAL A 207 -12.20 8.60 2.54
CA VAL A 207 -13.05 7.74 3.38
C VAL A 207 -12.28 7.22 4.59
N VAL A 208 -11.05 6.75 4.42
CA VAL A 208 -10.20 6.31 5.54
C VAL A 208 -9.99 7.44 6.56
N ARG A 209 -9.67 8.65 6.09
CA ARG A 209 -9.44 9.81 6.95
C ARG A 209 -10.69 10.22 7.72
N LEU A 210 -11.88 10.07 7.14
CA LEU A 210 -13.14 10.37 7.80
C LEU A 210 -13.52 9.32 8.84
N VAL A 211 -13.19 8.05 8.60
CA VAL A 211 -13.50 6.95 9.52
C VAL A 211 -12.48 6.81 10.66
N GLN A 212 -11.28 7.39 10.54
CA GLN A 212 -10.31 7.49 11.63
C GLN A 212 -10.29 8.88 12.28
N PRO A 213 -11.18 9.19 13.22
CA PRO A 213 -10.98 10.33 14.10
C PRO A 213 -9.89 9.99 15.13
N GLY A 214 -8.65 10.41 14.90
CA GLY A 214 -7.74 10.79 16.00
C GLY A 214 -6.40 10.06 16.19
N SER A 215 -6.06 8.94 15.53
CA SER A 215 -4.82 8.22 15.91
C SER A 215 -3.51 8.97 15.56
N GLY A 216 -3.52 9.80 14.50
CA GLY A 216 -2.33 10.55 14.09
C GLY A 216 -1.97 11.77 14.95
N ARG A 217 -2.91 12.28 15.77
CA ARG A 217 -2.65 13.46 16.63
C ARG A 217 -2.02 13.09 17.97
N LEU A 218 -2.16 11.85 18.41
CA LEU A 218 -1.65 11.37 19.70
C LEU A 218 -0.18 10.94 19.58
N ALA A 219 0.21 10.24 18.51
CA ALA A 219 1.60 9.82 18.30
C ALA A 219 2.60 11.00 18.21
N VAL A 220 2.20 12.12 17.59
CA VAL A 220 3.02 13.36 17.55
C VAL A 220 3.09 14.03 18.92
N ARG A 221 2.01 13.95 19.71
CA ARG A 221 1.96 14.47 21.08
C ARG A 221 2.84 13.65 22.02
N ASP A 222 2.85 12.33 21.87
CA ASP A 222 3.64 11.43 22.70
C ASP A 222 5.14 11.56 22.39
N ALA A 223 5.53 11.71 21.13
CA ALA A 223 6.93 11.99 20.77
C ALA A 223 7.40 13.35 21.33
N ALA A 224 6.56 14.38 21.24
CA ALA A 224 6.85 15.70 21.80
C ALA A 224 6.87 15.69 23.34
N LEU A 225 6.01 14.90 23.98
CA LEU A 225 5.91 14.76 25.42
C LEU A 225 7.06 13.92 25.99
N LEU A 226 7.48 12.86 25.29
CA LEU A 226 8.68 12.08 25.61
C LEU A 226 9.95 12.92 25.44
N ALA A 227 10.07 13.72 24.38
CA ALA A 227 11.16 14.69 24.24
C ALA A 227 11.15 15.76 25.35
N ALA A 228 9.96 16.20 25.78
CA ALA A 228 9.80 17.15 26.88
C ALA A 228 10.10 16.53 28.26
N ILE A 229 9.89 15.22 28.43
CA ILE A 229 10.25 14.48 29.66
C ILE A 229 11.75 14.21 29.68
N ASP A 230 12.33 13.74 28.56
CA ASP A 230 13.76 13.46 28.42
C ASP A 230 14.61 14.71 28.71
N SER A 231 14.19 15.86 28.19
CA SER A 231 14.82 17.16 28.49
C SER A 231 14.68 17.63 29.94
N ARG A 232 13.69 17.14 30.70
CA ARG A 232 13.53 17.44 32.14
C ARG A 232 14.25 16.44 33.04
N VAL A 233 14.40 15.19 32.59
CA VAL A 233 15.17 14.15 33.29
C VAL A 233 16.68 14.37 33.09
N ALA A 234 17.09 14.98 31.97
CA ALA A 234 18.48 15.31 31.67
C ALA A 234 19.09 16.50 32.47
N GLY A 235 18.38 17.12 33.42
CA GLY A 235 18.94 18.12 34.34
C GLY A 235 18.53 17.82 35.79
N PRO A 236 19.46 17.77 36.79
CA PRO A 236 20.52 18.76 37.07
C PRO A 236 21.92 18.16 37.31
N ALA A 237 22.27 17.02 36.71
CA ALA A 237 23.61 16.43 36.84
C ALA A 237 24.68 17.13 35.97
N ALA A 238 24.28 17.90 34.96
CA ALA A 238 25.21 18.61 34.08
C ALA A 238 25.75 19.93 34.67
N VAL A 239 25.13 20.48 35.72
CA VAL A 239 25.53 21.75 36.34
C VAL A 239 26.63 21.55 37.41
N THR A 240 26.80 20.35 37.95
CA THR A 240 27.85 20.04 38.92
C THR A 240 29.20 19.69 38.28
N ALA A 241 29.22 19.33 36.98
CA ALA A 241 30.45 19.01 36.26
C ALA A 241 31.25 20.26 35.80
N SER A 242 30.59 21.41 35.62
CA SER A 242 31.26 22.66 35.22
C SER A 242 31.86 23.46 36.38
N VAL A 243 31.55 23.12 37.63
CA VAL A 243 32.12 23.77 38.84
C VAL A 243 33.40 23.08 39.31
N SER A 244 33.66 21.84 38.90
CA SER A 244 34.84 21.07 39.32
C SER A 244 36.11 21.34 38.48
N ALA A 245 35.99 22.04 37.35
CA ALA A 245 37.10 22.24 36.40
C ALA A 245 37.87 23.56 36.59
N ASP A 246 37.41 24.47 37.47
CA ASP A 246 37.97 25.82 37.64
C ASP A 246 38.94 25.94 38.84
N GLY A 247 39.40 24.81 39.39
CA GLY A 247 40.06 24.76 40.70
C GLY A 247 41.53 24.30 40.76
N ALA A 248 42.24 24.10 39.66
CA ALA A 248 43.61 23.56 39.70
C ALA A 248 44.59 24.37 38.83
N GLY A 249 45.20 25.39 39.45
CA GLY A 249 46.38 26.09 38.93
C GLY A 249 47.66 25.25 39.03
N PRO A 250 48.76 25.71 38.39
CA PRO A 250 49.89 24.89 37.99
C PRO A 250 50.87 24.62 39.14
N ARG A 251 51.46 23.42 39.18
CA ARG A 251 52.61 23.10 40.04
C ARG A 251 53.76 22.56 39.20
N ASP A 252 54.86 23.30 39.26
CA ASP A 252 56.21 22.96 38.82
C ASP A 252 56.69 21.61 39.36
N GLY A 253 57.54 20.95 38.58
CA GLY A 253 58.42 19.89 39.09
C GLY A 253 58.71 18.79 38.07
N ALA A 254 59.62 19.03 37.13
CA ALA A 254 60.27 17.99 36.35
C ALA A 254 61.79 18.22 36.41
N ASP A 255 62.46 17.43 37.25
CA ASP A 255 63.91 17.24 37.29
C ASP A 255 64.21 15.76 37.57
N GLY A 256 65.18 15.21 36.83
CA GLY A 256 65.96 14.02 37.19
C GLY A 256 65.36 12.67 36.72
N ASP A 257 65.81 12.02 35.64
CA ASP A 257 67.13 11.41 35.35
C ASP A 257 67.15 9.88 35.63
N GLY A 258 67.80 9.17 34.70
CA GLY A 258 68.14 7.74 34.75
C GLY A 258 67.02 6.78 34.32
N ALA A 259 67.27 5.69 33.60
CA ALA A 259 68.44 5.12 32.95
C ALA A 259 67.94 3.82 32.29
N ASP A 260 68.69 3.36 31.29
CA ASP A 260 68.82 1.95 30.88
C ASP A 260 67.64 1.22 30.23
N ALA A 261 67.78 1.00 28.91
CA ALA A 261 68.18 -0.28 28.31
C ALA A 261 67.43 -0.59 27.00
N ASP A 262 68.17 -0.42 25.91
CA ASP A 262 68.00 -1.07 24.60
C ASP A 262 68.42 -2.57 24.70
N PRO A 263 68.47 -3.39 23.62
CA PRO A 263 67.59 -3.64 22.48
C PRO A 263 67.15 -5.13 22.41
N ALA A 264 66.34 -5.46 21.38
CA ALA A 264 66.58 -6.59 20.44
C ALA A 264 65.39 -7.55 20.20
N GLY A 265 65.23 -7.92 18.93
CA GLY A 265 64.46 -9.09 18.48
C GLY A 265 63.22 -8.73 17.65
N ALA A 266 63.35 -8.24 16.43
CA ALA A 266 63.45 -9.05 15.20
C ALA A 266 62.17 -9.82 14.79
N SER A 267 61.78 -9.55 13.55
CA SER A 267 61.12 -10.46 12.57
C SER A 267 59.59 -10.64 12.54
N ALA A 268 58.97 -9.86 11.63
CA ALA A 268 58.36 -10.35 10.37
C ALA A 268 57.05 -11.21 10.40
N PRO A 269 56.35 -11.39 9.24
CA PRO A 269 54.90 -11.15 9.15
C PRO A 269 54.05 -12.27 8.50
N ARG A 270 52.76 -11.96 8.30
CA ARG A 270 51.78 -12.52 7.33
C ARG A 270 51.19 -13.91 7.57
N ARG A 271 49.85 -13.93 7.50
CA ARG A 271 48.92 -14.77 6.70
C ARG A 271 47.52 -14.44 7.22
N SER A 272 46.43 -14.40 6.47
CA SER A 272 46.09 -14.52 5.04
C SER A 272 44.62 -14.14 4.99
#